data_AF-R6H6L2-F1
#
_entry.id   AF-R6H6L2-F1
#
_cell.length_a   1.000
_cell.length_b   1.000
_cell.length_c   1.000
_cell.angle_alpha   90.00
_cell.angle_beta   90.00
_cell.angle_gamma   90.00
#
_symmetry.space_group_name_H-M   'P 1'
#
loop_
_entity.id
_entity.type
_entity.pdbx_description
1 polymer ?
#
loop_
_entity_poly.entity_id
_entity_poly.type
_entity_poly.pdbx_seq_one_letter_code
_entity_poly.pdbx_strand_id
1 'polypeptide(L)'
;METCIRDLRRMEAEHCPNPDLPANCFGLLMAELFCWREDRWSGYLRQMAMALGRFIYFVDAAVDYRRDLHRGSYNPFRAMGGGPDPDRWENYLVLEMGRATQAYEMLPLVQDKDLLDNILYSGVWVTYRSKQKKEKKARGAAQEGPT
;
A
#
# COMPACT_ATOMS: atom_id res chain seq x y z
N MET A 1 13.36 12.39 6.15
CA MET A 1 12.49 11.39 6.83
C MET A 1 11.53 12.01 7.84
N GLU A 2 11.98 12.82 8.81
CA GLU A 2 11.08 13.42 9.82
C GLU A 2 9.94 14.25 9.22
N THR A 3 10.22 15.01 8.15
CA THR A 3 9.21 15.79 7.41
C THR A 3 8.09 14.91 6.86
N CYS A 4 8.41 13.76 6.26
CA CYS A 4 7.40 12.85 5.69
C CYS A 4 6.48 12.27 6.77
N ILE A 5 7.02 11.90 7.93
CA ILE A 5 6.22 11.39 9.05
C ILE A 5 5.31 12.49 9.60
N ARG A 6 5.83 13.71 9.75
CA ARG A 6 5.04 14.86 10.21
C ARG A 6 3.92 15.20 9.24
N ASP A 7 4.23 15.26 7.95
CA ASP A 7 3.24 15.58 6.91
C ASP A 7 2.18 14.49 6.79
N LEU A 8 2.56 13.22 6.87
CA LEU A 8 1.64 12.10 6.90
C LEU A 8 0.66 12.21 8.08
N ARG A 9 1.17 12.40 9.30
CA ARG A 9 0.33 12.57 10.50
C ARG A 9 -0.61 13.76 10.39
N ARG A 10 -0.14 14.88 9.82
CA ARG A 10 -0.99 16.06 9.60
C ARG A 10 -2.14 15.73 8.64
N MET A 11 -1.83 15.11 7.49
CA MET A 11 -2.84 14.76 6.49
C MET A 11 -3.88 13.77 7.01
N GLU A 12 -3.47 12.82 7.85
CA GLU A 12 -4.38 11.87 8.50
C GLU A 12 -5.31 12.58 9.50
N ALA A 13 -4.78 13.51 10.29
CA ALA A 13 -5.58 14.31 11.23
C ALA A 13 -6.57 15.24 10.50
N GLU A 14 -6.16 15.83 9.39
CA GLU A 14 -6.99 16.69 8.53
C GLU A 14 -7.99 15.91 7.67
N HIS A 15 -8.03 14.57 7.77
CA HIS A 15 -8.90 13.71 6.97
C HIS A 15 -8.74 13.95 5.47
N CYS A 16 -7.49 14.01 5.00
CA CYS A 16 -7.16 14.30 3.62
C CYS A 16 -8.00 13.44 2.64
N PRO A 17 -8.81 14.07 1.75
CA PRO A 17 -9.71 13.33 0.86
C PRO A 17 -8.98 12.70 -0.33
N ASN A 18 -7.77 13.17 -0.63
CA ASN A 18 -6.96 12.61 -1.70
C ASN A 18 -6.08 11.47 -1.14
N PRO A 19 -6.34 10.20 -1.48
CA PRO A 19 -5.59 9.06 -0.96
C PRO A 19 -4.13 9.04 -1.43
N ASP A 20 -3.81 9.72 -2.54
CA ASP A 20 -2.46 9.73 -3.10
C ASP A 20 -1.47 10.58 -2.30
N LEU A 21 -1.93 11.61 -1.60
CA LEU A 21 -1.06 12.51 -0.83
C LEU A 21 -0.40 11.82 0.36
N PRO A 22 -1.14 11.18 1.30
CA PRO A 22 -0.51 10.45 2.39
C PRO A 22 0.29 9.24 1.87
N ALA A 23 -0.19 8.56 0.83
CA ALA A 23 0.56 7.48 0.18
C ALA A 23 1.91 7.96 -0.38
N ASN A 24 1.96 9.17 -0.99
CA ASN A 24 3.21 9.78 -1.44
C ASN A 24 4.17 10.06 -0.28
N CYS A 25 3.69 10.58 0.85
CA CYS A 25 4.54 10.80 2.03
C CYS A 25 5.15 9.48 2.52
N PHE A 26 4.35 8.42 2.59
CA PHE A 26 4.83 7.10 2.99
C PHE A 26 5.79 6.49 1.95
N GLY A 27 5.48 6.61 0.66
CA GLY A 27 6.34 6.18 -0.44
C GLY A 27 7.71 6.88 -0.41
N LEU A 28 7.74 8.20 -0.24
CA LEU A 28 9.00 8.96 -0.11
C LEU A 28 9.82 8.49 1.11
N LEU A 29 9.16 8.22 2.23
CA LEU A 29 9.83 7.64 3.40
C LEU A 29 10.47 6.29 3.07
N MET A 30 9.76 5.40 2.37
CA MET A 30 10.29 4.11 1.93
C MET A 30 11.45 4.24 0.93
N ALA A 31 11.39 5.23 0.02
CA ALA A 31 12.47 5.52 -0.92
C ALA A 31 13.77 5.90 -0.23
N GLU A 32 13.70 6.73 0.82
CA GLU A 32 14.87 7.08 1.64
C GLU A 32 15.37 5.88 2.44
N LEU A 33 14.48 5.04 2.97
CA LEU A 33 14.86 3.86 3.76
C LEU A 33 15.58 2.79 2.92
N PHE A 34 15.14 2.56 1.69
CA PHE A 34 15.73 1.52 0.82
C PHE A 34 17.10 1.96 0.27
N CYS A 35 17.27 3.25 -0.01
CA CYS A 35 18.49 3.79 -0.59
C CYS A 35 19.49 4.22 0.50
N TRP A 36 20.03 3.25 1.25
CA TRP A 36 20.99 3.52 2.34
C TRP A 36 22.34 4.09 1.85
N ARG A 37 22.71 3.80 0.59
CA ARG A 37 23.92 4.30 -0.06
C ARG A 37 23.61 4.71 -1.49
N GLU A 38 24.16 5.86 -1.88
CA GLU A 38 23.99 6.36 -3.23
C GLU A 38 24.98 5.72 -4.22
N ASP A 39 24.44 5.31 -5.37
CA ASP A 39 25.18 4.83 -6.53
C ASP A 39 24.38 5.08 -7.81
N ARG A 40 24.85 4.53 -8.94
CA ARG A 40 24.22 4.71 -10.26
C ARG A 40 22.80 4.15 -10.36
N TRP A 41 22.38 3.28 -9.43
CA TRP A 41 21.08 2.61 -9.42
C TRP A 41 20.11 3.21 -8.40
N SER A 42 20.58 4.10 -7.52
CA SER A 42 19.76 4.76 -6.50
C SER A 42 18.48 5.39 -7.05
N GLY A 43 18.53 5.94 -8.27
CA GLY A 43 17.33 6.49 -8.92
C GLY A 43 16.23 5.44 -9.11
N TYR A 44 16.57 4.26 -9.65
CA TYR A 44 15.62 3.16 -9.83
C TYR A 44 15.23 2.52 -8.50
N LEU A 45 16.17 2.39 -7.56
CA LEU A 45 15.91 1.84 -6.23
C LEU A 45 14.90 2.70 -5.47
N ARG A 46 15.05 4.03 -5.50
CA ARG A 46 14.11 4.99 -4.90
C ARG A 46 12.74 4.93 -5.57
N GLN A 47 12.68 4.82 -6.90
CA GLN A 47 11.41 4.68 -7.63
C GLN A 47 10.67 3.38 -7.26
N MET A 48 11.40 2.26 -7.24
CA MET A 48 10.86 0.96 -6.83
C MET A 48 10.33 1.02 -5.40
N ALA A 49 11.12 1.55 -4.47
CA ALA A 49 10.76 1.66 -3.06
C ALA A 49 9.60 2.64 -2.81
N MET A 50 9.52 3.74 -3.56
CA MET A 50 8.40 4.68 -3.47
C MET A 50 7.08 4.02 -3.88
N ALA A 51 7.07 3.35 -5.03
CA ALA A 51 5.90 2.64 -5.53
C ALA A 51 5.50 1.47 -4.60
N LEU A 52 6.48 0.69 -4.13
CA LEU A 52 6.24 -0.38 -3.17
C LEU A 52 5.71 0.15 -1.83
N GLY A 53 6.22 1.29 -1.36
CA GLY A 53 5.70 1.97 -0.17
C GLY A 53 4.24 2.37 -0.34
N ARG A 54 3.89 3.02 -1.45
CA ARG A 54 2.49 3.36 -1.78
C ARG A 54 1.60 2.12 -1.83
N PHE A 55 2.08 1.03 -2.44
CA PHE A 55 1.38 -0.25 -2.44
C PHE A 55 1.10 -0.76 -1.02
N ILE A 56 2.12 -0.77 -0.14
CA ILE A 56 1.97 -1.21 1.26
C ILE A 56 0.94 -0.35 2.00
N TYR A 57 1.01 0.98 1.83
CA TYR A 57 0.07 1.92 2.43
C TYR A 57 -1.39 1.61 2.02
N PHE A 58 -1.62 1.35 0.73
CA PHE A 58 -2.96 1.00 0.24
C PHE A 58 -3.40 -0.41 0.63
N VAL A 59 -2.49 -1.38 0.73
CA VAL A 59 -2.82 -2.73 1.23
C VAL A 59 -3.32 -2.65 2.66
N ASP A 60 -2.64 -1.90 3.52
CA ASP A 60 -3.03 -1.69 4.92
C ASP A 60 -4.44 -1.09 5.00
N ALA A 61 -4.67 0.02 4.29
CA ALA A 61 -5.96 0.67 4.22
C ALA A 61 -7.09 -0.23 3.67
N ALA A 62 -6.80 -1.09 2.68
CA ALA A 62 -7.78 -1.99 2.08
C ALA A 62 -8.16 -3.14 3.02
N VAL A 63 -7.17 -3.71 3.73
CA VAL A 63 -7.36 -4.82 4.67
C VAL A 63 -8.06 -4.32 5.93
N ASP A 64 -7.69 -3.14 6.43
CA ASP A 64 -8.12 -2.65 7.72
C ASP A 64 -9.32 -1.67 7.66
N TYR A 65 -9.89 -1.45 6.46
CA TYR A 65 -11.00 -0.54 6.21
C TYR A 65 -12.12 -0.59 7.27
N ARG A 66 -12.61 -1.79 7.63
CA ARG A 66 -13.67 -1.92 8.64
C ARG A 66 -13.17 -1.59 10.04
N ARG A 67 -12.00 -2.09 10.39
CA ARG A 67 -11.39 -1.84 11.70
C ARG A 67 -11.21 -0.34 11.92
N ASP A 68 -10.76 0.37 10.89
CA ASP A 68 -10.56 1.82 10.92
C ASP A 68 -11.90 2.55 11.01
N LEU A 69 -12.90 2.11 10.25
CA LEU A 69 -14.25 2.65 10.32
C LEU A 69 -14.85 2.51 11.74
N HIS A 70 -14.72 1.33 12.36
CA HIS A 70 -15.21 1.08 13.72
C HIS A 70 -14.46 1.88 14.78
N ARG A 71 -13.15 2.09 14.62
CA ARG A 71 -12.33 2.87 15.55
C ARG A 71 -12.41 4.38 15.32
N GLY A 72 -13.07 4.82 14.26
CA GLY A 72 -13.06 6.22 13.83
C GLY A 72 -11.67 6.70 13.39
N SER A 73 -10.77 5.77 13.06
CA SER A 73 -9.43 6.08 12.56
C SER A 73 -9.49 6.53 11.10
N TYR A 74 -8.48 7.29 10.67
CA TYR A 74 -8.35 7.70 9.28
C TYR A 74 -8.17 6.47 8.39
N ASN A 75 -8.90 6.44 7.27
CA ASN A 75 -8.68 5.49 6.19
C ASN A 75 -8.80 6.22 4.85
N PRO A 76 -7.79 6.14 3.96
CA PRO A 76 -7.76 6.90 2.72
C PRO A 76 -8.91 6.55 1.78
N PHE A 77 -9.35 5.28 1.74
CA PHE A 77 -10.49 4.85 0.92
C PHE A 77 -11.83 5.29 1.47
N ARG A 78 -11.92 5.62 2.76
CA ARG A 78 -13.10 6.25 3.34
C ARG A 78 -13.09 7.76 3.05
N ALA A 79 -11.94 8.40 3.21
CA ALA A 79 -11.78 9.84 3.04
C ALA A 79 -12.02 10.31 1.60
N MET A 80 -11.75 9.46 0.59
CA MET A 80 -12.06 9.75 -0.82
C MET A 80 -13.57 9.82 -1.12
N GLY A 81 -14.41 9.41 -0.17
CA GLY A 81 -15.86 9.36 -0.31
C GLY A 81 -16.36 8.10 -1.03
N GLY A 82 -17.62 7.76 -0.78
CA GLY A 82 -18.26 6.56 -1.31
C GLY A 82 -18.28 5.40 -0.32
N GLY A 83 -18.96 4.31 -0.72
CA GLY A 83 -19.00 3.06 0.04
C GLY A 83 -17.75 2.19 -0.20
N PRO A 84 -17.65 1.06 0.52
CA PRO A 84 -16.57 0.10 0.30
C PRO A 84 -16.62 -0.48 -1.12
N ASP A 85 -15.52 -0.30 -1.87
CA ASP A 85 -15.36 -0.75 -3.26
C ASP A 85 -14.00 -1.46 -3.43
N PRO A 86 -13.93 -2.76 -3.07
CA PRO A 86 -12.68 -3.52 -3.11
C PRO A 86 -12.06 -3.63 -4.50
N ASP A 87 -12.89 -3.64 -5.56
CA ASP A 87 -12.41 -3.77 -6.93
C ASP A 87 -11.70 -2.48 -7.37
N ARG A 88 -12.26 -1.32 -7.00
CA ARG A 88 -11.57 -0.03 -7.19
C ARG A 88 -10.28 0.06 -6.38
N TRP A 89 -10.23 -0.50 -5.17
CA TRP A 89 -9.02 -0.50 -4.35
C TRP A 89 -7.93 -1.39 -4.96
N GLU A 90 -8.28 -2.56 -5.51
CA GLU A 90 -7.32 -3.43 -6.22
C GLU A 90 -6.70 -2.72 -7.43
N ASN A 91 -7.42 -1.83 -8.12
CA ASN A 91 -6.84 -1.01 -9.20
C ASN A 91 -5.69 -0.10 -8.72
N TYR A 92 -5.80 0.52 -7.54
CA TYR A 92 -4.69 1.29 -6.96
C TYR A 92 -3.49 0.38 -6.67
N LEU A 93 -3.75 -0.82 -6.13
CA LEU A 93 -2.68 -1.79 -5.84
C LEU A 93 -1.96 -2.26 -7.10
N VAL A 94 -2.70 -2.57 -8.16
CA VAL A 94 -2.13 -3.00 -9.45
C VAL A 94 -1.29 -1.88 -10.05
N LEU A 95 -1.77 -0.63 -9.99
CA LEU A 95 -1.03 0.52 -10.48
C LEU A 95 0.31 0.71 -9.76
N GLU A 96 0.29 0.68 -8.42
CA GLU A 96 1.53 0.86 -7.64
C GLU A 96 2.48 -0.31 -7.79
N MET A 97 1.98 -1.55 -7.83
CA MET A 97 2.82 -2.71 -8.07
C MET A 97 3.45 -2.66 -9.47
N GLY A 98 2.69 -2.27 -10.50
CA GLY A 98 3.22 -2.11 -11.86
C GLY A 98 4.36 -1.09 -11.96
N ARG A 99 4.26 0.02 -11.22
CA ARG A 99 5.36 1.01 -11.10
C ARG A 99 6.56 0.43 -10.36
N ALA A 100 6.31 -0.31 -9.28
CA ALA A 100 7.38 -0.93 -8.49
C ALA A 100 8.15 -1.95 -9.33
N THR A 101 7.44 -2.84 -10.04
CA THR A 101 8.06 -3.85 -10.92
C THR A 101 8.78 -3.21 -12.10
N GLN A 102 8.23 -2.16 -12.71
CA GLN A 102 8.89 -1.44 -13.80
C GLN A 102 10.27 -0.90 -13.38
N ALA A 103 10.37 -0.29 -12.20
CA ALA A 103 11.64 0.21 -11.68
C ALA A 103 12.56 -0.93 -11.23
N TYR A 104 12.01 -2.00 -10.67
CA TYR A 104 12.73 -3.21 -10.27
C TYR A 104 13.46 -3.88 -11.44
N GLU A 105 12.82 -4.01 -12.61
CA GLU A 105 13.44 -4.63 -13.80
C GLU A 105 14.65 -3.84 -14.34
N MET A 106 14.80 -2.56 -13.94
CA MET A 106 15.96 -1.74 -14.32
C MET A 106 17.18 -1.99 -13.41
N LEU A 107 17.01 -2.69 -12.30
CA LEU A 107 18.08 -2.98 -11.34
C LEU A 107 18.82 -4.26 -11.77
N PRO A 108 20.17 -4.31 -11.67
CA PRO A 108 20.97 -5.44 -12.14
C PRO A 108 21.06 -6.55 -11.09
N LEU A 109 19.92 -7.11 -10.65
CA LEU A 109 19.93 -8.17 -9.64
C LEU A 109 20.46 -9.48 -10.23
N VAL A 110 21.46 -10.04 -9.54
CA VAL A 110 22.02 -11.37 -9.83
C VAL A 110 21.68 -12.34 -8.70
N GLN A 111 21.83 -11.89 -7.45
CA GLN A 111 21.52 -12.69 -6.27
C GLN A 111 20.04 -12.59 -5.93
N ASP A 112 19.43 -13.73 -5.57
CA ASP A 112 18.05 -13.82 -5.07
C ASP A 112 16.97 -13.18 -5.98
N LYS A 113 17.24 -13.05 -7.28
CA LYS A 113 16.28 -12.50 -8.25
C LYS A 113 14.97 -13.30 -8.22
N ASP A 114 15.04 -14.62 -8.30
CA ASP A 114 13.86 -15.48 -8.28
C ASP A 114 13.03 -15.32 -7.00
N LEU A 115 13.68 -15.06 -5.86
CA LEU A 115 12.97 -14.81 -4.60
C LEU A 115 12.21 -13.48 -4.66
N LEU A 116 12.83 -12.42 -5.17
CA LEU A 116 12.18 -11.12 -5.32
C LEU A 116 11.09 -11.13 -6.39
N ASP A 117 11.30 -11.84 -7.50
CA ASP A 117 10.28 -12.08 -8.52
C ASP A 117 9.05 -12.77 -7.88
N ASN A 118 9.29 -13.84 -7.10
CA ASN A 118 8.21 -14.53 -6.39
C ASN A 118 7.47 -13.60 -5.42
N ILE A 119 8.18 -12.72 -4.70
CA ILE A 119 7.55 -11.78 -3.77
C ILE A 119 6.68 -10.77 -4.53
N LEU A 120 7.23 -10.08 -5.54
CA LEU A 120 6.57 -8.98 -6.24
C LEU A 120 5.43 -9.46 -7.15
N TYR A 121 5.62 -10.56 -7.88
CA TYR A 121 4.65 -11.03 -8.86
C TYR A 121 3.59 -11.99 -8.29
N SER A 122 3.83 -12.61 -7.13
CA SER A 122 2.92 -13.64 -6.59
C SER A 122 2.64 -13.51 -5.09
N GLY A 123 3.68 -13.52 -4.25
CA GLY A 123 3.57 -13.68 -2.81
C GLY A 123 2.74 -12.59 -2.13
N VAL A 124 2.93 -11.33 -2.52
CA VAL A 124 2.13 -10.20 -2.00
C VAL A 124 0.66 -10.32 -2.38
N TRP A 125 0.34 -10.77 -3.60
CA TRP A 125 -1.03 -10.94 -4.08
C TRP A 125 -1.76 -12.09 -3.40
N VAL A 126 -1.08 -13.21 -3.20
CA VAL A 126 -1.62 -14.35 -2.44
C VAL A 126 -1.96 -13.91 -1.01
N THR A 127 -1.06 -13.18 -0.36
CA THR A 127 -1.26 -12.68 1.01
C THR A 127 -2.43 -11.69 1.07
N TYR A 128 -2.47 -10.71 0.17
CA TYR A 128 -3.55 -9.73 0.08
C TYR A 128 -4.92 -10.40 -0.13
N ARG A 129 -5.04 -11.28 -1.13
CA ARG A 129 -6.30 -11.98 -1.44
C ARG A 129 -6.76 -12.88 -0.31
N SER A 130 -5.83 -13.52 0.41
CA SER A 130 -6.13 -14.32 1.60
C SER A 130 -6.75 -13.45 2.71
N LYS A 131 -6.14 -12.29 3.01
CA LYS A 131 -6.67 -11.32 3.97
C LYS A 131 -8.05 -10.80 3.55
N GLN A 132 -8.22 -10.41 2.28
CA GLN A 132 -9.51 -9.95 1.76
C GLN A 132 -10.61 -11.02 1.84
N LYS A 133 -10.28 -12.29 1.60
CA LYS A 133 -11.24 -13.39 1.75
C LYS A 133 -11.69 -13.57 3.19
N LYS A 134 -10.79 -13.41 4.16
CA LYS A 134 -11.14 -13.43 5.60
C LYS A 134 -12.07 -12.26 5.96
N GLU A 135 -11.77 -11.06 5.47
CA GLU A 135 -12.61 -9.87 5.66
C GLU A 135 -13.99 -10.00 5.01
N LYS A 136 -14.08 -10.59 3.81
CA LYS A 136 -15.37 -10.88 3.16
C LYS A 136 -16.20 -11.87 3.98
N LYS A 137 -15.60 -12.95 4.51
CA LYS A 137 -16.28 -13.92 5.38
C LYS A 137 -16.77 -13.27 6.68
N ALA A 138 -15.94 -12.44 7.31
CA ALA A 138 -16.34 -11.68 8.49
C ALA A 138 -17.53 -10.74 8.21
N ARG A 139 -17.68 -10.24 6.97
CA ARG A 139 -18.83 -9.41 6.56
C ARG A 139 -20.13 -10.20 6.54
N GLY A 140 -20.09 -11.38 5.92
CA GLY A 140 -21.24 -12.25 5.79
C GLY A 140 -21.76 -12.68 7.16
N ALA A 141 -20.84 -13.13 8.03
CA ALA A 141 -21.20 -13.53 9.39
C ALA A 141 -21.79 -12.39 10.25
N ALA A 142 -21.34 -11.14 10.06
CA ALA A 142 -21.87 -9.99 10.79
C ALA A 142 -23.23 -9.50 10.27
N GLN A 143 -23.58 -9.81 9.02
CA GLN A 143 -24.90 -9.51 8.43
C GLN A 143 -25.96 -10.59 8.76
N GLU A 144 -25.54 -11.76 9.24
CA GLU A 144 -26.38 -12.90 9.63
C GLU A 144 -26.59 -13.02 11.16
N GLY A 145 -26.36 -11.95 11.94
CA GLY A 145 -26.54 -11.92 13.40
C GLY A 145 -27.98 -12.15 13.88
N PRO A 146 -28.19 -12.69 15.09
CA PRO A 146 -29.13 -13.77 15.40
C PRO A 146 -30.60 -13.34 15.35
N THR A 147 -31.42 -14.16 14.68
CA THR A 147 -32.88 -14.22 14.88
C THR A 147 -33.26 -14.52 16.32
#